data_AF-A0A7Y2BUX2-F1
#
_entry.id   AF-A0A7Y2BUX2-F1
#
_cell.length_a   1.000
_cell.length_b   1.000
_cell.length_c   1.000
_cell.angle_alpha   90.00
_cell.angle_beta   90.00
_cell.angle_gamma   90.00
#
_symmetry.space_group_name_H-M   'P 1'
#
loop_
_entity.id
_entity.type
_entity.pdbx_description
1 polymer ?
#
loop_
_entity_poly.entity_id
_entity_poly.type
_entity_poly.pdbx_seq_one_letter_code
_entity_poly.pdbx_strand_id
1 'polypeptide(L)' 'MTTTPENERKTLILTGASRGIGHATVKRFSSAGWRVITCSRQAFPEDCPWEMGE' A
#
# COMPACT_ATOMS: atom_id res chain seq x y z
N MET A 1 9.51 -13.29 -11.07
CA MET A 1 9.35 -12.06 -10.26
C MET A 1 10.35 -11.06 -10.80
N THR A 2 9.89 -9.99 -11.45
CA THR A 2 10.76 -8.95 -12.02
C THR A 2 11.09 -7.93 -10.93
N THR A 3 12.31 -7.97 -10.40
CA THR A 3 12.82 -7.00 -9.42
C THR A 3 13.28 -5.75 -10.16
N THR A 4 12.49 -4.67 -10.09
CA THR A 4 12.93 -3.35 -10.53
C THR A 4 14.05 -2.88 -9.60
N PRO A 5 15.18 -2.35 -10.11
CA PRO A 5 16.24 -1.81 -9.27
C PRO A 5 15.69 -0.71 -8.35
N GLU A 6 16.13 -0.67 -7.09
CA GLU A 6 15.58 0.23 -6.06
C GLU A 6 15.57 1.71 -6.47
N ASN A 7 16.58 2.13 -7.25
CA ASN A 7 16.72 3.51 -7.70
C ASN A 7 15.69 3.93 -8.77
N GLU A 8 15.01 2.96 -9.41
CA GLU A 8 13.94 3.21 -10.38
C GLU A 8 12.54 2.96 -9.79
N ARG A 9 12.48 2.53 -8.53
CA ARG A 9 11.22 2.22 -7.85
C ARG A 9 10.48 3.51 -7.48
N LYS A 10 9.38 3.77 -8.17
CA LYS A 10 8.49 4.90 -7.86
C LYS A 10 7.95 4.81 -6.43
N THR A 11 7.90 5.95 -5.73
CA THR A 11 7.37 6.05 -4.36
C THR A 11 6.04 6.81 -4.34
N LEU A 12 5.06 6.28 -3.62
CA LEU A 12 3.74 6.90 -3.38
C LEU A 12 3.54 7.09 -1.87
N ILE A 13 3.19 8.31 -1.45
CA ILE A 13 2.68 8.58 -0.11
C ILE A 13 1.16 8.69 -0.20
N LEU A 14 0.45 7.86 0.56
CA LEU A 14 -1.00 7.79 0.53
C LEU A 14 -1.59 8.01 1.92
N THR A 15 -2.50 8.98 2.05
CA THR A 15 -3.28 9.19 3.27
C THR A 15 -4.63 8.49 3.20
N GLY A 16 -5.16 8.07 4.35
CA GLY A 16 -6.48 7.43 4.41
C GLY A 16 -6.53 6.03 3.80
N ALA A 17 -5.44 5.27 3.92
CA ALA A 17 -5.29 3.96 3.31
C ALA A 17 -5.88 2.79 4.11
N SER A 18 -6.39 3.02 5.33
CA SER A 18 -6.85 1.94 6.21
C SER A 18 -8.08 1.17 5.70
N ARG A 19 -8.89 1.76 4.81
CA ARG A 19 -10.10 1.15 4.25
C ARG A 19 -10.51 1.75 2.90
N GLY A 20 -11.49 1.11 2.24
CA GLY A 20 -12.14 1.65 1.04
C GLY A 20 -11.18 1.93 -0.12
N ILE A 21 -11.35 3.09 -0.76
CA ILE A 21 -10.58 3.49 -1.95
C ILE A 21 -9.08 3.61 -1.63
N GLY A 22 -8.72 4.12 -0.45
CA GLY A 22 -7.32 4.23 -0.04
C GLY A 22 -6.65 2.86 0.03
N HIS A 23 -7.31 1.88 0.64
CA HIS A 23 -6.79 0.50 0.71
C HIS A 23 -6.64 -0.12 -0.70
N ALA A 24 -7.64 0.05 -1.57
CA ALA A 24 -7.56 -0.42 -2.96
C ALA A 24 -6.41 0.22 -3.74
N THR A 25 -6.09 1.48 -3.44
CA THR A 25 -4.96 2.21 -4.03
C THR A 25 -3.63 1.60 -3.62
N VAL A 26 -3.41 1.31 -2.33
CA VAL A 26 -2.19 0.60 -1.87
C VAL A 26 -2.00 -0.69 -2.64
N LYS A 27 -3.05 -1.51 -2.75
CA LYS A 27 -3.01 -2.78 -3.47
C LYS A 27 -2.58 -2.60 -4.93
N ARG A 28 -3.18 -1.63 -5.63
CA ARG A 28 -2.90 -1.37 -7.05
C ARG A 28 -1.46 -0.93 -7.31
N PHE A 29 -0.89 -0.12 -6.42
CA PHE A 29 0.45 0.45 -6.61
C PHE A 29 1.54 -0.49 -6.07
N SER A 30 1.31 -1.17 -4.95
CA SER A 30 2.21 -2.21 -4.45
C SER A 30 2.34 -3.36 -5.46
N SER A 31 1.25 -3.82 -6.08
CA SER A 31 1.31 -4.87 -7.11
C SER A 31 2.00 -4.42 -8.40
N ALA A 32 2.02 -3.12 -8.67
CA ALA A 32 2.79 -2.53 -9.76
C ALA A 32 4.27 -2.30 -9.40
N GLY A 33 4.72 -2.78 -8.24
CA GLY A 33 6.10 -2.69 -7.79
C GLY A 33 6.48 -1.35 -7.16
N TRP A 34 5.53 -0.46 -6.87
CA TRP A 34 5.83 0.83 -6.24
C TRP A 34 6.18 0.66 -4.77
N ARG A 35 6.97 1.58 -4.22
CA ARG A 35 7.15 1.73 -2.77
C ARG A 35 6.00 2.59 -2.25
N VAL A 36 5.07 1.99 -1.52
CA VAL A 36 3.90 2.70 -0.99
C VAL A 36 4.10 2.94 0.50
N ILE A 37 3.95 4.19 0.95
CA ILE A 37 3.99 4.59 2.35
C ILE A 37 2.62 5.14 2.71
N THR A 38 1.98 4.59 3.74
CA THR A 38 0.62 4.97 4.12
C THR A 38 0.57 5.70 5.45
N CYS A 39 -0.31 6.70 5.57
CA CYS A 39 -0.61 7.38 6.82
C CYS A 39 -2.13 7.40 7.07
N SER A 40 -2.56 6.87 8.21
CA SER A 40 -3.98 6.80 8.59
C SER A 40 -4.14 7.10 10.07
N ARG A 41 -5.30 7.65 10.46
CA ARG A 41 -5.64 7.94 11.87
C ARG A 41 -5.92 6.69 12.70
N GLN A 42 -6.25 5.59 12.03
CA GLN A 42 -6.62 4.32 12.62
C GLN A 42 -5.78 3.25 11.93
N ALA A 43 -5.41 2.21 12.68
CA ALA A 43 -4.79 1.01 12.14
C ALA A 43 -5.71 0.34 11.10
N PHE A 44 -5.15 -0.63 10.38
CA PHE A 44 -5.98 -1.53 9.59
C PHE A 44 -6.95 -2.28 10.54
N PRO A 45 -8.22 -2.48 10.14
CA PRO A 45 -9.15 -3.27 10.95
C PRO A 45 -8.65 -4.72 11.09
N GLU A 46 -8.92 -5.38 12.22
CA GLU A 46 -8.53 -6.78 12.44
C GLU A 46 -9.18 -7.73 11.41
N ASP A 47 -10.43 -7.46 11.06
CA ASP A 47 -11.17 -8.18 10.01
C ASP A 47 -10.79 -7.73 8.59
N CYS A 48 -9.64 -7.09 8.40
CA CYS A 48 -9.21 -6.74 7.04
C CYS A 48 -8.99 -8.04 6.26
N PRO A 49 -9.71 -8.29 5.16
CA PRO A 49 -9.65 -9.59 4.47
C PRO A 49 -8.34 -9.79 3.68
N TRP A 50 -7.30 -9.01 3.96
CA TRP A 50 -6.04 -8.98 3.22
C TRP A 50 -4.86 -8.90 4.20
N GLU A 51 -3.92 -9.84 4.10
CA GLU A 51 -2.82 -10.08 5.05
C GLU A 51 -1.77 -8.96 5.20
N MET A 52 -1.75 -7.94 4.33
CA MET A 52 -0.73 -6.88 4.37
C MET A 52 -1.05 -5.74 5.35
N GLY A 53 -1.70 -6.07 6.47
CA GLY A 53 -2.12 -5.15 7.52
C GLY A 53 -1.09 -4.92 8.63
N GLU A 54 0.11 -5.51 8.53
CA GLU A 54 1.28 -5.24 9.38
C GLU A 54 2.51 -4.86 8.53
#